data_AF-A0A4Q6I5A1-F1
#
_entry.id   AF-A0A4Q6I5A1-F1
#
_cell.length_a   1.000
_cell.length_b   1.000
_cell.length_c   1.000
_cell.angle_alpha   90.00
_cell.angle_beta   90.00
_cell.angle_gamma   90.00
#
_symmetry.space_group_name_H-M   'P 1'
#
loop_
_entity.id
_entity.type
_entity.pdbx_description
1 polymer ?
#
loop_
_entity_poly.entity_id
_entity_poly.type
_entity_poly.pdbx_seq_one_letter_code
_entity_poly.pdbx_strand_id
1 'polypeptide(L)'
;MLARVIFIALFVLTGCYTTTIHHGYPTSEINLWEGIKVGDLNSQVVQLIGDPCIIEDNVWYYVSYSIYKKRFFSTKEYESIVLKLIFDPQTNEVIEVKNIKVSKRNLAKLLKKNDTSVTGIHDSLLRKLISKLN
;
A
#
# COMPACT_ATOMS: atom_id res chain seq x y z
N MET A 1 15.14 -21.00 -45.46
CA MET A 1 14.03 -20.07 -45.13
C MET A 1 13.31 -20.40 -43.82
N LEU A 2 13.12 -21.69 -43.46
CA LEU A 2 12.46 -22.09 -42.21
C LEU A 2 13.07 -21.48 -40.93
N ALA A 3 14.40 -21.44 -40.80
CA ALA A 3 15.06 -20.93 -39.60
C ALA A 3 14.74 -19.46 -39.30
N ARG A 4 14.55 -18.61 -40.33
CA ARG A 4 14.18 -17.20 -40.17
C ARG A 4 12.74 -17.03 -39.67
N VAL A 5 11.83 -17.92 -40.09
CA VAL A 5 10.43 -17.92 -39.64
C VAL A 5 10.35 -18.33 -38.17
N ILE A 6 11.16 -19.31 -37.75
CA ILE A 6 11.25 -19.77 -36.36
C ILE A 6 11.75 -18.64 -35.44
N PHE A 7 12.79 -17.90 -35.84
CA PHE A 7 13.29 -16.76 -35.05
C PHE A 7 12.26 -15.63 -34.91
N ILE A 8 11.49 -15.31 -35.96
CA ILE A 8 10.44 -14.28 -35.89
C ILE A 8 9.28 -14.74 -35.00
N ALA A 9 8.90 -16.02 -35.05
CA ALA A 9 7.87 -16.59 -34.17
C ALA A 9 8.29 -16.57 -32.69
N LEU A 10 9.58 -16.78 -32.40
CA LEU A 10 10.15 -16.69 -31.04
C LEU A 10 10.08 -15.28 -30.44
N PHE A 11 10.15 -14.22 -31.25
CA PHE A 11 9.99 -12.84 -30.77
C PHE A 11 8.56 -12.49 -30.35
N VAL A 12 7.55 -13.17 -30.88
CA VAL A 12 6.13 -12.91 -30.53
C VAL A 12 5.79 -13.49 -29.14
N LEU A 13 6.62 -14.39 -28.61
CA LEU A 13 6.46 -14.97 -27.28
C LEU A 13 6.95 -14.08 -26.13
N THR A 14 7.50 -12.89 -26.39
CA THR A 14 7.76 -11.92 -25.32
C THR A 14 6.42 -11.36 -24.83
N GLY A 15 5.85 -12.07 -23.85
CA GLY A 15 4.52 -11.84 -23.33
C GLY A 15 4.30 -10.41 -22.84
N CYS A 16 3.07 -9.97 -23.00
CA CYS A 16 2.54 -8.75 -22.44
C CYS A 16 2.57 -8.84 -20.90
N TYR A 17 3.67 -8.40 -20.28
CA TYR A 17 3.82 -8.47 -18.83
C TYR A 17 3.09 -7.29 -18.16
N THR A 18 2.09 -7.61 -17.34
CA THR A 18 1.44 -6.61 -16.48
C THR A 18 2.42 -6.24 -15.38
N THR A 19 2.82 -4.97 -15.33
CA THR A 19 3.65 -4.46 -14.23
C THR A 19 2.73 -3.91 -13.14
N THR A 20 2.83 -4.47 -11.93
CA THR A 20 2.17 -3.93 -10.75
C THR A 20 3.22 -3.31 -9.85
N ILE A 21 3.01 -2.05 -9.46
CA ILE A 21 3.87 -1.34 -8.51
C ILE A 21 3.04 -1.04 -7.27
N HIS A 22 3.51 -1.51 -6.13
CA HIS A 22 2.88 -1.28 -4.83
C HIS A 22 3.66 -0.23 -4.04
N HIS A 23 2.91 0.58 -3.30
CA HIS A 23 3.46 1.64 -2.46
C HIS A 23 2.70 1.72 -1.14
N GLY A 24 3.44 2.05 -0.08
CA GLY A 24 2.93 2.00 1.29
C GLY A 24 2.73 0.56 1.72
N TYR A 25 1.69 0.30 2.48
CA TYR A 25 1.36 -1.05 2.90
C TYR A 25 0.95 -1.92 1.72
N PRO A 26 1.49 -3.13 1.56
CA PRO A 26 1.10 -4.01 0.47
C PRO A 26 -0.36 -4.45 0.65
N THR A 27 -1.09 -4.66 -0.46
CA THR A 27 -2.51 -5.01 -0.42
C THR A 27 -2.79 -6.30 0.38
N SER A 28 -1.82 -7.22 0.46
CA SER A 28 -1.89 -8.42 1.29
C SER A 28 -1.91 -8.16 2.80
N GLU A 29 -1.44 -7.00 3.25
CA GLU A 29 -1.42 -6.60 4.66
C GLU A 29 -2.65 -5.79 5.07
N ILE A 30 -3.49 -5.37 4.12
CA ILE A 30 -4.74 -4.66 4.42
C ILE A 30 -5.67 -5.51 5.31
N ASN A 31 -5.61 -6.84 5.20
CA ASN A 31 -6.40 -7.74 6.06
C ASN A 31 -6.02 -7.59 7.55
N LEU A 32 -4.78 -7.16 7.87
CA LEU A 32 -4.38 -6.90 9.25
C LEU A 32 -5.08 -5.67 9.84
N TRP A 33 -5.55 -4.75 8.99
CA TRP A 33 -6.29 -3.56 9.40
C TRP A 33 -7.65 -3.90 10.00
N GLU A 34 -8.25 -5.02 9.61
CA GLU A 34 -9.50 -5.54 10.20
C GLU A 34 -9.33 -5.96 11.67
N GLY A 35 -8.07 -6.18 12.10
CA GLY A 35 -7.74 -6.51 13.48
C GLY A 35 -7.82 -5.33 14.45
N ILE A 36 -7.86 -4.09 13.95
CA ILE A 36 -7.86 -2.87 14.77
C ILE A 36 -9.28 -2.53 15.19
N LYS A 37 -9.44 -2.25 16.48
CA LYS A 37 -10.72 -1.91 17.10
C LYS A 37 -10.64 -0.59 17.84
N VAL A 38 -11.81 0.03 18.02
CA VAL A 38 -11.98 1.17 18.92
C VAL A 38 -11.64 0.71 20.34
N GLY A 39 -10.81 1.49 21.04
CA GLY A 39 -10.25 1.17 22.35
C GLY A 39 -8.85 0.57 22.33
N ASP A 40 -8.31 0.20 21.16
CA ASP A 40 -6.93 -0.29 21.07
C ASP A 40 -5.94 0.86 21.36
N LEU A 41 -4.86 0.57 22.08
CA LEU A 41 -3.80 1.55 22.33
C LEU A 41 -2.95 1.75 21.07
N ASN A 42 -2.41 2.96 20.89
CA ASN A 42 -1.50 3.28 19.80
C ASN A 42 -0.31 2.29 19.68
N SER A 43 0.24 1.83 20.80
CA SER A 43 1.33 0.85 20.86
C SER A 43 0.92 -0.53 20.35
N GLN A 44 -0.31 -0.96 20.62
CA GLN A 44 -0.85 -2.22 20.12
C GLN A 44 -1.08 -2.15 18.61
N VAL A 45 -1.57 -1.00 18.12
CA VAL A 45 -1.73 -0.75 16.68
C VAL A 45 -0.38 -0.86 15.97
N VAL A 46 0.66 -0.19 16.49
CA VAL A 46 2.01 -0.28 15.91
C VAL A 46 2.56 -1.70 15.95
N GLN A 47 2.31 -2.43 17.03
CA GLN A 47 2.76 -3.82 17.13
C GLN A 47 2.06 -4.74 16.11
N LEU A 48 0.78 -4.49 15.83
CA LEU A 48 -0.03 -5.30 14.93
C LEU A 48 0.27 -4.99 13.45
N ILE A 49 0.27 -3.71 13.08
CA ILE A 49 0.31 -3.28 11.68
C ILE A 49 1.54 -2.43 11.32
N GLY A 50 2.41 -2.12 12.26
CA GLY A 50 3.59 -1.28 12.06
C GLY A 50 3.33 0.21 12.19
N ASP A 51 4.33 1.02 11.85
CA ASP A 51 4.29 2.47 11.98
C ASP A 51 3.43 3.16 10.90
N PRO A 52 2.66 4.21 11.24
CA PRO A 52 1.83 4.90 10.27
C PRO A 52 2.67 5.60 9.20
N CYS A 53 2.12 5.69 7.97
CA CYS A 53 2.78 6.42 6.89
C CYS A 53 2.81 7.93 7.14
N ILE A 54 1.77 8.46 7.79
CA ILE A 54 1.58 9.89 8.07
C ILE A 54 0.94 10.05 9.45
N ILE A 55 1.45 11.02 10.22
CA ILE A 55 0.91 11.43 11.51
C ILE A 55 0.52 12.90 11.41
N GLU A 56 -0.77 13.20 11.52
CA GLU A 56 -1.32 14.56 11.71
C GLU A 56 -1.89 14.65 13.13
N ASP A 57 -1.11 15.15 14.10
CA ASP A 57 -1.49 15.21 15.52
C ASP A 57 -1.92 13.82 16.05
N ASN A 58 -3.19 13.66 16.44
CA ASN A 58 -3.77 12.41 16.94
C ASN A 58 -4.38 11.55 15.83
N VAL A 59 -4.15 11.89 14.56
CA VAL A 59 -4.70 11.18 13.41
C VAL A 59 -3.58 10.50 12.67
N TRP A 60 -3.68 9.18 12.55
CA TRP A 60 -2.71 8.39 11.81
C TRP A 60 -3.31 7.89 10.52
N TYR A 61 -2.51 7.96 9.45
CA TYR A 61 -2.89 7.46 8.14
C TYR A 61 -1.96 6.36 7.69
N TYR A 62 -2.55 5.21 7.41
CA TYR A 62 -1.91 4.07 6.77
C TYR A 62 -2.38 4.04 5.32
N VAL A 63 -1.43 4.16 4.40
CA VAL A 63 -1.72 4.30 2.98
C VAL A 63 -1.29 3.04 2.27
N SER A 64 -2.19 2.46 1.48
CA SER A 64 -1.88 1.39 0.54
C SER A 64 -2.34 1.81 -0.85
N TYR A 65 -1.44 1.80 -1.83
CA TYR A 65 -1.85 1.97 -3.22
C TYR A 65 -1.07 1.12 -4.21
N SER A 66 -1.79 0.69 -5.24
CA SER A 66 -1.31 -0.18 -6.30
C SER A 66 -1.52 0.49 -7.65
N ILE A 67 -0.47 0.49 -8.47
CA ILE A 67 -0.51 1.00 -9.85
C ILE A 67 -0.37 -0.20 -10.78
N TYR A 68 -1.42 -0.45 -11.57
CA TYR A 68 -1.43 -1.52 -12.56
C TYR A 68 -1.15 -0.95 -13.95
N LYS A 69 -0.17 -1.52 -14.64
CA LYS A 69 0.18 -1.20 -16.02
C LYS A 69 0.03 -2.45 -16.87
N LYS A 70 -1.08 -2.55 -17.62
CA LYS A 70 -1.40 -3.69 -18.48
C LYS A 70 -0.45 -3.83 -19.69
N ARG A 71 0.07 -2.72 -20.24
CA ARG A 71 1.03 -2.67 -21.37
C ARG A 71 1.96 -1.46 -21.26
N PHE A 72 3.08 -1.47 -21.98
CA PHE A 72 4.06 -0.37 -21.99
C PHE A 72 3.45 1.02 -22.33
N PHE A 73 2.38 1.05 -23.12
CA PHE A 73 1.60 2.25 -23.49
C PHE A 73 0.13 2.25 -23.00
N SER A 74 -0.27 1.35 -22.10
CA SER A 74 -1.66 1.33 -21.61
C SER A 74 -1.91 2.37 -20.53
N THR A 75 -3.18 2.73 -20.36
CA THR A 75 -3.69 3.48 -19.22
C THR A 75 -3.24 2.81 -17.91
N LYS A 76 -2.75 3.63 -16.97
CA LYS A 76 -2.41 3.19 -15.61
C LYS A 76 -3.71 3.10 -14.80
N GLU A 77 -4.05 1.91 -14.32
CA GLU A 77 -5.14 1.73 -13.38
C GLU A 77 -4.61 1.94 -11.96
N TYR A 78 -5.42 2.59 -11.13
CA TYR A 78 -5.01 3.04 -9.81
C TYR A 78 -6.01 2.56 -8.78
N GLU A 79 -5.52 1.87 -7.77
CA GLU A 79 -6.29 1.45 -6.62
C GLU A 79 -5.60 1.96 -5.37
N SER A 80 -6.35 2.61 -4.47
CA SER A 80 -5.82 3.00 -3.17
C SER A 80 -6.85 2.89 -2.08
N ILE A 81 -6.37 2.45 -0.92
CA ILE A 81 -7.12 2.34 0.31
C ILE A 81 -6.29 3.04 1.38
N VAL A 82 -6.93 3.90 2.15
CA VAL A 82 -6.32 4.61 3.27
C VAL A 82 -7.08 4.24 4.52
N LEU A 83 -6.37 3.67 5.49
CA LEU A 83 -6.87 3.51 6.84
C LEU A 83 -6.54 4.78 7.63
N LYS A 84 -7.58 5.43 8.13
CA LYS A 84 -7.49 6.57 9.04
C LYS A 84 -7.83 6.09 10.45
N LEU A 85 -6.92 6.30 11.38
CA LEU A 85 -7.14 6.09 12.80
C LEU A 85 -7.14 7.44 13.52
N ILE A 86 -8.07 7.64 14.44
CA ILE A 86 -8.09 8.81 15.32
C ILE A 86 -7.91 8.31 16.74
N PHE A 87 -6.95 8.90 17.45
CA PHE A 87 -6.63 8.57 18.83
C PHE A 87 -7.16 9.63 19.80
N ASP A 88 -7.48 9.20 21.01
CA ASP A 88 -7.75 10.10 22.13
C ASP A 88 -6.43 10.72 22.61
N PRO A 89 -6.31 12.05 22.66
CA PRO A 89 -5.10 12.71 23.17
C PRO A 89 -4.78 12.40 24.64
N GLN A 90 -5.74 11.98 25.45
CA GLN A 90 -5.53 11.69 26.87
C GLN A 90 -5.22 10.22 27.15
N THR A 91 -5.95 9.31 26.50
CA THR A 91 -5.78 7.85 26.74
C THR A 91 -4.89 7.17 25.71
N ASN A 92 -4.58 7.82 24.57
CA ASN A 92 -3.90 7.24 23.41
C ASN A 92 -4.61 6.01 22.82
N GLU A 93 -5.92 5.90 23.05
CA GLU A 93 -6.76 4.83 22.52
C GLU A 93 -7.41 5.23 21.20
N VAL A 94 -7.64 4.27 20.31
CA VAL A 94 -8.35 4.47 19.06
C VAL A 94 -9.80 4.84 19.36
N ILE A 95 -10.22 6.04 18.97
CA ILE A 95 -11.62 6.50 19.03
C ILE A 95 -12.35 6.12 17.73
N GLU A 96 -11.67 6.20 16.59
CA GLU A 96 -12.29 6.01 15.29
C GLU A 96 -11.38 5.27 14.31
N VAL A 97 -11.96 4.29 13.61
CA VAL A 97 -11.34 3.52 12.53
C VAL A 97 -12.11 3.75 11.24
N LYS A 98 -11.45 4.28 10.21
CA LYS A 98 -12.08 4.57 8.91
C LYS A 98 -11.24 4.03 7.76
N ASN A 99 -11.81 3.10 6.99
CA ASN A 99 -11.27 2.64 5.71
C ASN A 99 -11.84 3.49 4.58
N ILE A 100 -10.98 4.26 3.90
CA ILE A 100 -11.39 5.21 2.87
C ILE A 100 -10.78 4.75 1.54
N LYS A 101 -11.62 4.49 0.54
CA LYS A 101 -11.16 4.31 -0.84
C LYS A 101 -10.90 5.68 -1.44
N VAL A 102 -9.64 5.97 -1.75
CA VAL A 102 -9.21 7.29 -2.21
C VAL A 102 -8.92 7.25 -3.72
N SER A 103 -9.20 8.35 -4.42
CA SER A 103 -8.79 8.50 -5.83
C SER A 103 -7.34 8.98 -5.92
N LYS A 104 -6.64 8.70 -7.03
CA LYS A 104 -5.26 9.14 -7.25
C LYS A 104 -5.03 10.63 -6.94
N ARG A 105 -5.96 11.49 -7.38
CA ARG A 105 -5.84 12.95 -7.16
C ARG A 105 -5.93 13.29 -5.68
N ASN A 106 -6.85 12.66 -4.95
CA ASN A 106 -7.05 12.93 -3.53
C ASN A 106 -5.90 12.36 -2.70
N LEU A 107 -5.34 11.20 -3.07
CA LEU A 107 -4.14 10.69 -2.40
C LEU A 107 -2.95 11.62 -2.64
N ALA A 108 -2.72 12.06 -3.88
CA ALA A 108 -1.64 13.00 -4.19
C ALA A 108 -1.78 14.31 -3.40
N LYS A 109 -3.01 14.81 -3.18
CA LYS A 109 -3.27 15.95 -2.31
C LYS A 109 -2.92 15.65 -0.84
N LEU A 110 -3.30 14.49 -0.33
CA LEU A 110 -3.04 14.07 1.05
C LEU A 110 -1.53 13.91 1.32
N LEU A 111 -0.80 13.28 0.39
CA LEU A 111 0.66 13.13 0.47
C LEU A 111 1.36 14.49 0.38
N LYS A 112 0.95 15.35 -0.56
CA LYS A 112 1.54 16.69 -0.74
C LYS A 112 1.27 17.61 0.46
N LYS A 113 0.10 17.51 1.09
CA LYS A 113 -0.24 18.31 2.28
C LYS A 113 0.70 17.99 3.44
N ASN A 114 1.13 16.73 3.54
CA ASN A 114 1.93 16.22 4.65
C ASN A 114 3.43 16.13 4.32
N ASP A 115 3.89 16.73 3.22
CA ASP A 115 5.27 16.67 2.71
C ASP A 115 5.90 15.26 2.74
N THR A 116 5.06 14.24 2.60
CA THR A 116 5.46 12.83 2.75
C THR A 116 5.34 12.13 1.40
N SER A 117 6.46 11.58 0.93
CA SER A 117 6.44 10.67 -0.21
C SER A 117 6.36 9.25 0.31
N VAL A 118 5.18 8.62 0.21
CA VAL A 118 5.06 7.17 0.42
C VAL A 118 5.66 6.48 -0.81
N THR A 119 6.97 6.31 -0.79
CA THR A 119 7.78 5.69 -1.84
C THR A 119 8.37 4.39 -1.31
N GLY A 120 7.93 3.25 -1.85
CA GLY A 120 8.36 1.92 -1.41
C GLY A 120 7.28 1.18 -0.62
N ILE A 121 7.59 -0.05 -0.23
CA ILE A 121 6.70 -0.93 0.55
C ILE A 121 6.97 -0.67 2.03
N HIS A 122 5.93 -0.32 2.79
CA HIS A 122 5.95 -0.28 4.25
C HIS A 122 5.61 -1.69 4.73
N ASP A 123 6.61 -2.47 5.10
CA ASP A 123 6.41 -3.81 5.65
C ASP A 123 6.35 -3.74 7.17
N SER A 124 5.41 -4.47 7.77
CA SER A 124 5.39 -4.72 9.21
C SER A 124 6.68 -5.42 9.68
N LEU A 125 7.16 -5.09 10.88
CA LEU A 125 8.36 -5.72 11.47
C LEU A 125 8.24 -7.25 11.56
N LEU A 126 7.02 -7.76 11.80
CA LEU A 126 6.72 -9.19 11.85
C LEU A 126 6.96 -9.88 10.50
N ARG A 127 6.55 -9.26 9.38
CA ARG A 127 6.81 -9.82 8.05
C ARG A 127 8.29 -9.80 7.70
N LYS A 128 9.03 -8.75 8.11
CA LYS A 128 10.49 -8.67 7.91
C LYS A 128 11.24 -9.76 8.67
N LEU A 129 10.71 -10.20 9.80
CA LEU A 129 11.21 -11.37 10.54
C LEU A 129 10.87 -12.67 9.81
N ILE A 130 9.60 -12.87 9.41
CA ILE A 130 9.15 -14.09 8.73
C ILE A 130 9.84 -14.27 7.37
N SER A 131 10.01 -13.21 6.58
CA SER A 131 10.68 -13.27 5.27
C SER A 131 12.18 -13.53 5.37
N LYS A 132 12.79 -13.29 6.53
CA LYS A 132 14.20 -13.58 6.80
C LYS A 132 14.42 -15.00 7.36
N LEU A 133 13.35 -15.66 7.79
CA LEU A 133 13.34 -17.03 8.29
C LEU A 133 13.04 -18.07 7.20
N ASN A 134 12.56 -17.63 6.04
CA ASN A 134 12.42 -18.43 4.81
C ASN A 134 13.56 -18.12 3.83
#